data_AF-A0A843AST2-F1
#
_entry.id   AF-A0A843AST2-F1
#
_cell.length_a   1.000
_cell.length_b   1.000
_cell.length_c   1.000
_cell.angle_alpha   90.00
_cell.angle_beta   90.00
_cell.angle_gamma   90.00
#
_symmetry.space_group_name_H-M   'P 1'
#
loop_
_entity.id
_entity.type
_entity.pdbx_description
1 polymer ?
#
loop_
_entity_poly.entity_id
_entity_poly.type
_entity_poly.pdbx_seq_one_letter_code
_entity_poly.pdbx_strand_id
1 'polypeptide(L)'
;CGIKETDVEFSWDNIYAYNKAIVDKTANRYFFVWDPVPLQICGVNELHSHAPRHPDHPELGIREYHLRSPIIVHVVEKDLNTAMEVGKVRLKDLGNVEFRSGKALYQGNDLSVLKEGYRIIHWVPDNCMPATVIMPTGERKDGFVENIPKDEEGKVVQFERFGFVKIEKAAPKLLAYFTH
;
A
#
# COMPACT_ATOMS: atom_id res chain seq x y z
N CYS A 1 14.68 49.63 22.76
CA CYS A 1 14.89 48.26 23.27
C CYS A 1 13.76 47.38 22.73
N GLY A 2 14.02 46.65 21.64
CA GLY A 2 13.06 45.73 21.05
C GLY A 2 13.34 44.32 21.53
N ILE A 3 12.46 43.79 22.38
CA ILE A 3 12.37 42.37 22.67
C ILE A 3 11.66 41.71 21.47
N LYS A 4 12.39 40.90 20.71
CA LYS A 4 11.77 39.99 19.73
C LYS A 4 11.47 38.69 20.48
N GLU A 5 10.19 38.44 20.74
CA GLU A 5 9.68 37.10 20.99
C GLU A 5 9.91 36.29 19.72
N THR A 6 10.99 35.51 19.68
CA THR A 6 11.09 34.40 18.75
C THR A 6 10.10 33.35 19.22
N ASP A 7 8.87 33.43 18.71
CA ASP A 7 7.98 32.29 18.59
C ASP A 7 8.76 31.22 17.82
N VAL A 8 9.33 30.27 18.56
CA VAL A 8 9.82 29.03 17.98
C VAL A 8 8.56 28.26 17.61
N GLU A 9 8.04 28.52 16.41
CA GLU A 9 7.16 27.56 15.72
C GLU A 9 7.96 26.27 15.59
N PHE A 10 7.86 25.42 16.62
CA PHE A 10 8.33 24.05 16.58
C PHE A 10 7.57 23.36 15.45
N SER A 11 8.14 23.42 14.24
CA SER A 11 7.57 22.81 13.06
C SER A 11 7.55 21.31 13.32
N TRP A 12 6.34 20.78 13.56
CA TRP A 12 6.08 19.36 13.77
C TRP A 12 6.75 18.49 12.68
N ASP A 13 6.90 19.02 11.47
CA ASP A 13 7.66 18.43 10.36
C ASP A 13 9.07 17.96 10.73
N ASN A 14 9.78 18.66 11.62
CA ASN A 14 11.16 18.31 11.95
C ASN A 14 11.24 17.13 12.92
N ILE A 15 10.33 17.05 13.89
CA ILE A 15 10.19 15.90 14.80
C ILE A 15 9.66 14.68 14.01
N TYR A 16 8.71 14.91 13.10
CA TYR A 16 8.18 13.87 12.22
C TYR A 16 9.22 13.36 11.22
N ALA A 17 10.06 14.22 10.66
CA ALA A 17 11.16 13.80 9.78
C ALA A 17 12.21 12.97 10.53
N TYR A 18 12.53 13.34 11.78
CA TYR A 18 13.50 12.61 12.60
C TYR A 18 12.95 11.25 13.06
N ASN A 19 11.68 11.20 13.48
CA ASN A 19 11.01 9.95 13.83
C ASN A 19 10.82 9.06 12.59
N LYS A 20 10.49 9.63 11.43
CA LYS A 20 10.43 8.94 10.15
C LYS A 20 11.77 8.29 9.79
N ALA A 21 12.89 9.00 9.92
CA ALA A 21 14.21 8.44 9.60
C ALA A 21 14.63 7.25 10.50
N ILE A 22 14.16 7.21 11.75
CA ILE A 22 14.44 6.11 12.69
C ILE A 22 13.49 4.93 12.46
N VAL A 23 12.20 5.21 12.26
CA VAL A 23 11.17 4.19 12.08
C VAL A 23 11.23 3.55 10.68
N ASP A 24 11.51 4.32 9.61
CA ASP A 24 11.60 3.86 8.22
C ASP A 24 12.74 2.84 8.02
N LYS A 25 13.78 2.83 8.89
CA LYS A 25 14.85 1.81 8.84
C LYS A 25 14.45 0.44 9.41
N THR A 26 13.39 0.37 10.20
CA THR A 26 12.98 -0.86 10.89
C THR A 26 11.54 -1.27 10.60
N ALA A 27 10.73 -0.37 10.05
CA ALA A 27 9.32 -0.62 9.80
C ALA A 27 9.13 -1.47 8.55
N ASN A 28 8.46 -2.60 8.72
CA ASN A 28 8.01 -3.42 7.62
C ASN A 28 7.00 -2.63 6.78
N ARG A 29 7.16 -2.66 5.45
CA ARG A 29 6.23 -2.02 4.51
C ARG A 29 5.11 -2.99 4.19
N TYR A 30 3.87 -2.53 4.20
CA TYR A 30 2.70 -3.33 3.82
C TYR A 30 1.81 -2.56 2.86
N PHE A 31 1.09 -3.30 2.03
CA PHE A 31 0.03 -2.77 1.18
C PHE A 31 -1.28 -2.74 1.94
N PHE A 32 -1.82 -1.53 2.09
CA PHE A 32 -3.14 -1.29 2.64
C PHE A 32 -3.99 -0.58 1.61
N VAL A 33 -5.06 -1.24 1.18
CA VAL A 33 -6.04 -0.73 0.23
C VAL A 33 -7.25 -0.28 1.04
N TRP A 34 -7.46 1.03 1.12
CA TRP A 34 -8.72 1.60 1.62
C TRP A 34 -9.76 1.62 0.49
N ASP A 35 -11.04 1.54 0.85
CA ASP A 35 -12.16 1.44 -0.10
C ASP A 35 -11.88 0.44 -1.26
N PRO A 36 -11.65 -0.84 -0.92
CA PRO A 36 -11.20 -1.83 -1.88
C PRO A 36 -12.29 -2.22 -2.87
N VAL A 37 -11.95 -2.20 -4.16
CA VAL A 37 -12.80 -2.68 -5.25
C VAL A 37 -12.15 -3.89 -5.92
N PRO A 38 -12.90 -4.97 -6.17
CA PRO A 38 -12.37 -6.15 -6.85
C PRO A 38 -12.06 -5.83 -8.32
N LEU A 39 -10.83 -6.11 -8.72
CA LEU A 39 -10.33 -6.03 -10.08
C LEU A 39 -10.00 -7.43 -10.57
N GLN A 40 -10.75 -7.89 -11.58
CA GLN A 40 -10.46 -9.15 -12.24
C GLN A 40 -9.49 -8.96 -13.40
N ILE A 41 -8.33 -9.63 -13.31
CA ILE A 41 -7.32 -9.61 -14.36
C ILE A 41 -7.59 -10.77 -15.32
N CYS A 42 -7.81 -10.44 -16.59
CA CYS A 42 -8.01 -11.36 -17.70
C CYS A 42 -6.73 -11.46 -18.56
N GLY A 43 -6.60 -12.58 -19.30
CA GLY A 43 -5.50 -12.76 -20.27
C GLY A 43 -4.30 -13.56 -19.75
N VAL A 44 -4.34 -14.02 -18.50
CA VAL A 44 -3.29 -14.85 -17.90
C VAL A 44 -3.90 -15.87 -16.92
N ASN A 45 -3.34 -17.07 -16.88
CA ASN A 45 -3.84 -18.17 -16.04
C ASN A 45 -3.21 -18.20 -14.65
N GLU A 46 -1.95 -17.81 -14.53
CA GLU A 46 -1.22 -17.74 -13.27
C GLU A 46 -0.31 -16.50 -13.26
N LEU A 47 -0.32 -15.75 -12.15
CA LEU A 47 0.61 -14.65 -11.92
C LEU A 47 1.37 -14.89 -10.63
N HIS A 48 2.67 -14.64 -10.70
CA HIS A 48 3.57 -14.65 -9.56
C HIS A 48 4.00 -13.21 -9.28
N SER A 49 3.64 -12.71 -8.10
CA SER A 49 4.15 -11.43 -7.61
C SER A 49 5.22 -11.68 -6.58
N HIS A 50 6.38 -11.06 -6.76
CA HIS A 50 7.49 -11.10 -5.81
C HIS A 50 7.69 -9.69 -5.26
N ALA A 51 7.03 -9.36 -4.15
CA ALA A 51 7.14 -8.05 -3.52
C ALA A 51 8.14 -8.13 -2.34
N PRO A 52 9.32 -7.49 -2.42
CA PRO A 52 10.25 -7.47 -1.30
C PRO A 52 9.63 -6.71 -0.11
N ARG A 53 9.71 -7.27 1.11
CA ARG A 53 9.15 -6.62 2.31
C ARG A 53 9.84 -5.31 2.65
N HIS A 54 11.13 -5.23 2.34
CA HIS A 54 11.94 -4.05 2.58
C HIS A 54 13.03 -3.94 1.51
N PRO A 55 13.25 -2.75 0.91
CA PRO A 55 14.30 -2.57 -0.09
C PRO A 55 15.70 -2.70 0.50
N ASP A 56 15.95 -2.21 1.73
CA ASP A 56 17.27 -2.24 2.37
C ASP A 56 17.57 -3.52 3.18
N HIS A 57 16.57 -4.37 3.42
CA HIS A 57 16.70 -5.57 4.27
C HIS A 57 16.17 -6.81 3.56
N PRO A 58 16.93 -7.35 2.59
CA PRO A 58 16.54 -8.57 1.86
C PRO A 58 16.38 -9.79 2.79
N GLU A 59 16.97 -9.77 4.00
CA GLU A 59 16.75 -10.82 5.01
C GLU A 59 15.32 -10.88 5.59
N LEU A 60 14.52 -9.81 5.47
CA LEU A 60 13.12 -9.80 5.96
C LEU A 60 12.18 -10.65 5.09
N GLY A 61 12.67 -11.11 3.93
CA GLY A 61 12.00 -12.02 3.04
C GLY A 61 11.23 -11.34 1.90
N ILE A 62 10.86 -12.15 0.92
CA ILE A 62 10.05 -11.77 -0.24
C ILE A 62 8.61 -12.22 0.03
N ARG A 63 7.63 -11.36 -0.27
CA ARG A 63 6.23 -11.76 -0.31
C ARG A 63 5.94 -12.31 -1.69
N GLU A 64 5.83 -13.63 -1.75
CA GLU A 64 5.42 -14.33 -2.96
C GLU A 64 3.91 -14.52 -2.93
N TYR A 65 3.21 -13.91 -3.89
CA TYR A 65 1.79 -14.16 -4.10
C TYR A 65 1.61 -14.98 -5.36
N HIS A 66 0.99 -16.15 -5.20
CA HIS A 66 0.66 -17.05 -6.29
C HIS A 66 -0.84 -16.91 -6.58
N LEU A 67 -1.16 -16.14 -7.63
CA LEU A 67 -2.54 -15.91 -8.04
C LEU A 67 -2.88 -16.85 -9.18
N ARG A 68 -3.92 -17.67 -9.00
CA ARG A 68 -4.45 -18.56 -10.03
C ARG A 68 -5.77 -18.03 -10.58
N SER A 69 -6.03 -18.26 -11.86
CA SER A 69 -7.27 -17.85 -12.51
C SER A 69 -8.51 -18.48 -11.86
N PRO A 70 -9.58 -17.72 -11.58
CA PRO A 70 -9.74 -16.28 -11.84
C PRO A 70 -8.90 -15.41 -10.90
N ILE A 71 -8.04 -14.57 -11.48
CA ILE A 71 -7.16 -13.68 -10.71
C ILE A 71 -7.96 -12.45 -10.30
N ILE A 72 -8.34 -12.42 -9.03
CA ILE A 72 -9.05 -11.30 -8.40
C ILE A 72 -8.09 -10.64 -7.43
N VAL A 73 -7.88 -9.34 -7.62
CA VAL A 73 -7.09 -8.49 -6.72
C VAL A 73 -7.94 -7.32 -6.29
N HIS A 74 -7.72 -6.80 -5.09
CA HIS A 74 -8.39 -5.61 -4.61
C HIS A 74 -7.48 -4.41 -4.78
N VAL A 75 -8.04 -3.34 -5.31
CA VAL A 75 -7.36 -2.05 -5.54
C VAL A 75 -8.20 -0.92 -4.97
N VAL A 76 -7.58 0.24 -4.75
CA VAL A 76 -8.30 1.43 -4.26
C VAL A 76 -9.24 1.91 -5.37
N GLU A 77 -10.52 2.11 -5.05
CA GLU A 77 -11.54 2.59 -6.01
C GLU A 77 -11.08 3.82 -6.81
N LYS A 78 -10.53 4.81 -6.10
CA LYS A 78 -10.05 6.06 -6.70
C LYS A 78 -8.93 5.81 -7.71
N ASP A 79 -8.00 4.92 -7.39
CA ASP A 79 -6.90 4.58 -8.29
C ASP A 79 -7.40 3.80 -9.50
N LEU A 80 -8.38 2.91 -9.31
CA LEU A 80 -9.03 2.17 -10.38
C LEU A 80 -9.76 3.09 -11.35
N ASN A 81 -10.53 4.06 -10.85
CA ASN A 81 -11.23 5.04 -11.70
C ASN A 81 -10.24 5.83 -12.55
N THR A 82 -9.14 6.32 -11.97
CA THR A 82 -8.11 6.99 -12.77
C THR A 82 -7.42 6.05 -13.76
N ALA A 83 -7.20 4.79 -13.37
CA ALA A 83 -6.63 3.79 -14.26
C ALA A 83 -7.55 3.48 -15.46
N MET A 84 -8.86 3.49 -15.25
CA MET A 84 -9.87 3.32 -16.31
C MET A 84 -9.95 4.53 -17.23
N GLU A 85 -9.82 5.76 -16.71
CA GLU A 85 -9.77 6.99 -17.53
C GLU A 85 -8.54 7.02 -18.45
N VAL A 86 -7.39 6.61 -17.93
CA VAL A 86 -6.14 6.51 -18.72
C VAL A 86 -6.16 5.25 -19.61
N GLY A 87 -6.93 4.24 -19.23
CA GLY A 87 -7.01 2.93 -19.88
C GLY A 87 -5.82 2.00 -19.57
N LYS A 88 -4.85 2.42 -18.75
CA LYS A 88 -3.59 1.70 -18.51
C LYS A 88 -3.09 1.92 -17.09
N VAL A 89 -2.60 0.86 -16.44
CA VAL A 89 -2.02 0.94 -15.10
C VAL A 89 -0.96 -0.11 -14.87
N ARG A 90 -0.02 0.16 -13.96
CA ARG A 90 0.93 -0.82 -13.47
C ARG A 90 0.56 -1.23 -12.05
N LEU A 91 0.30 -2.52 -11.87
CA LEU A 91 0.17 -3.15 -10.56
C LEU A 91 1.58 -3.42 -10.01
N LYS A 92 1.88 -2.85 -8.84
CA LYS A 92 3.18 -3.00 -8.19
C LYS A 92 3.51 -4.50 -7.99
N ASP A 93 4.71 -4.92 -8.34
CA ASP A 93 5.21 -6.30 -8.24
C ASP A 93 4.44 -7.40 -9.02
N LEU A 94 3.35 -7.06 -9.72
CA LEU A 94 2.56 -8.01 -10.53
C LEU A 94 2.73 -7.79 -12.04
N GLY A 95 2.76 -6.53 -12.48
CA GLY A 95 2.95 -6.15 -13.88
C GLY A 95 1.93 -5.14 -14.38
N ASN A 96 1.80 -5.04 -15.70
CA ASN A 96 1.03 -4.03 -16.39
C ASN A 96 -0.33 -4.57 -16.80
N VAL A 97 -1.35 -3.76 -16.60
CA VAL A 97 -2.73 -4.06 -16.95
C VAL A 97 -3.30 -2.93 -17.79
N GLU A 98 -3.95 -3.30 -18.88
CA GLU A 98 -4.67 -2.37 -19.75
C GLU A 98 -6.16 -2.62 -19.64
N PHE A 99 -6.93 -1.56 -19.44
CA PHE A 99 -8.38 -1.62 -19.41
C PHE A 99 -8.92 -1.50 -20.83
N ARG A 100 -9.48 -2.60 -21.36
CA ARG A 100 -10.21 -2.60 -22.65
C ARG A 100 -11.63 -3.08 -22.44
N SER A 101 -12.59 -2.29 -22.93
CA SER A 101 -14.02 -2.67 -22.91
C SER A 101 -14.53 -3.09 -21.52
N GLY A 102 -14.07 -2.41 -20.47
CA GLY A 102 -14.44 -2.71 -19.07
C GLY A 102 -13.75 -3.94 -18.46
N LYS A 103 -12.75 -4.53 -19.14
CA LYS A 103 -11.95 -5.65 -18.62
C LYS A 103 -10.50 -5.25 -18.46
N ALA A 104 -9.88 -5.65 -17.35
CA ALA A 104 -8.45 -5.53 -17.13
C ALA A 104 -7.72 -6.67 -17.84
N LEU A 105 -6.94 -6.35 -18.87
CA LEU A 105 -6.13 -7.31 -19.63
C LEU A 105 -4.66 -7.18 -19.20
N TYR A 106 -4.04 -8.29 -18.83
CA TYR A 106 -2.62 -8.31 -18.53
C TYR A 106 -1.78 -8.09 -19.80
N GLN A 107 -0.88 -7.12 -19.77
CA GLN A 107 -0.01 -6.73 -20.90
C GLN A 107 1.46 -7.15 -20.72
N GLY A 108 1.82 -7.82 -19.61
CA GLY A 108 3.20 -8.19 -19.28
C GLY A 108 3.81 -7.35 -18.16
N ASN A 109 5.09 -7.55 -17.83
CA ASN A 109 5.77 -6.90 -16.70
C ASN A 109 6.74 -5.77 -17.11
N ASP A 110 6.74 -5.38 -18.39
CA ASP A 110 7.75 -4.51 -18.99
C ASP A 110 7.84 -3.14 -18.29
N LEU A 111 9.03 -2.70 -17.92
CA LEU A 111 9.27 -1.44 -17.20
C LEU A 111 9.27 -0.22 -18.12
N SER A 112 9.34 -0.39 -19.45
CA SER A 112 9.31 0.71 -20.42
C SER A 112 8.03 1.53 -20.33
N VAL A 113 6.93 0.92 -19.87
CA VAL A 113 5.64 1.57 -19.65
C VAL A 113 5.69 2.71 -18.64
N LEU A 114 6.66 2.71 -17.71
CA LEU A 114 6.85 3.82 -16.77
C LEU A 114 7.25 5.11 -17.51
N LYS A 115 7.96 4.99 -18.64
CA LYS A 115 8.26 6.12 -19.52
C LYS A 115 7.05 6.58 -20.34
N GLU A 116 6.06 5.70 -20.53
CA GLU A 116 4.78 6.03 -21.16
C GLU A 116 3.76 6.67 -20.21
N GLY A 117 4.14 6.91 -18.95
CA GLY A 117 3.29 7.57 -17.96
C GLY A 117 2.38 6.63 -17.16
N TYR A 118 2.66 5.33 -17.14
CA TYR A 118 1.87 4.37 -16.36
C TYR A 118 1.96 4.71 -14.87
N ARG A 119 0.80 4.84 -14.22
CA ARG A 119 0.71 5.02 -12.77
C ARG A 119 0.89 3.68 -12.09
N ILE A 120 1.68 3.66 -11.02
CA ILE A 120 1.86 2.48 -10.17
C ILE A 120 0.79 2.51 -9.09
N ILE A 121 -0.02 1.45 -9.03
CA ILE A 121 -1.00 1.25 -7.96
C ILE A 121 -0.61 0.02 -7.15
N HIS A 122 -0.86 0.09 -5.84
CA HIS A 122 -0.74 -1.08 -4.98
C HIS A 122 -2.05 -1.87 -5.03
N TRP A 123 -1.97 -3.15 -4.73
CA TRP A 123 -3.09 -4.07 -4.73
C TRP A 123 -2.88 -5.08 -3.63
N VAL A 124 -3.96 -5.72 -3.21
CA VAL A 124 -3.91 -6.85 -2.28
C VAL A 124 -4.61 -8.06 -2.89
N PRO A 125 -4.11 -9.28 -2.67
CA PRO A 125 -4.76 -10.49 -3.17
C PRO A 125 -6.12 -10.71 -2.51
N ASP A 126 -6.94 -11.59 -3.07
CA ASP A 126 -8.21 -12.01 -2.45
C ASP A 126 -8.01 -12.63 -1.05
N ASN A 127 -6.90 -13.34 -0.82
CA ASN A 127 -6.49 -13.87 0.49
C ASN A 127 -5.91 -12.79 1.44
N CYS A 128 -6.53 -11.62 1.46
CA CYS A 128 -6.17 -10.49 2.31
C CYS A 128 -6.95 -10.52 3.64
N MET A 129 -6.51 -9.69 4.58
CA MET A 129 -7.16 -9.53 5.86
C MET A 129 -7.90 -8.19 5.92
N PRO A 130 -9.13 -8.12 6.44
CA PRO A 130 -9.79 -6.85 6.66
C PRO A 130 -9.02 -6.03 7.69
N ALA A 131 -8.88 -4.73 7.43
CA ALA A 131 -8.17 -3.78 8.27
C ALA A 131 -9.02 -2.53 8.52
N THR A 132 -8.91 -1.99 9.73
CA THR A 132 -9.42 -0.66 10.07
C THR A 132 -8.27 0.19 10.58
N VAL A 133 -8.05 1.33 9.93
CA VAL A 133 -7.11 2.35 10.40
C VAL A 133 -7.88 3.50 11.01
N ILE A 134 -7.58 3.82 12.27
CA ILE A 134 -8.15 4.97 12.97
C ILE A 134 -7.21 6.16 12.79
N MET A 135 -7.71 7.20 12.14
CA MET A 135 -7.00 8.47 11.97
C MET A 135 -6.96 9.25 13.30
N PRO A 136 -5.96 10.12 13.51
CA PRO A 136 -5.88 10.97 14.70
C PRO A 136 -7.08 11.93 14.84
N THR A 137 -7.79 12.20 13.74
CA THR A 137 -9.05 12.96 13.71
C THR A 137 -10.25 12.17 14.27
N GLY A 138 -10.09 10.88 14.55
CA GLY A 138 -11.16 9.96 14.95
C GLY A 138 -11.88 9.29 13.77
N GLU A 139 -11.56 9.66 12.52
CA GLU A 139 -12.09 9.02 11.32
C GLU A 139 -11.60 7.57 11.23
N ARG A 140 -12.48 6.66 10.81
CA ARG A 140 -12.15 5.25 10.61
C ARG A 140 -12.09 4.97 9.12
N LYS A 141 -10.97 4.43 8.66
CA LYS A 141 -10.81 3.93 7.30
C LYS A 141 -10.76 2.41 7.30
N ASP A 142 -11.83 1.83 6.80
CA ASP A 142 -11.91 0.39 6.57
C ASP A 142 -11.32 0.03 5.20
N GLY A 143 -10.69 -1.13 5.12
CA GLY A 143 -10.05 -1.60 3.91
C GLY A 143 -9.53 -3.03 4.04
N PHE A 144 -8.67 -3.40 3.11
CA PHE A 144 -7.94 -4.66 3.15
C PHE A 144 -6.45 -4.40 3.27
N VAL A 145 -5.81 -5.20 4.11
CA VAL A 145 -4.37 -5.26 4.23
C VAL A 145 -3.93 -6.67 3.85
N GLU A 146 -2.74 -6.78 3.29
CA GLU A 146 -2.08 -8.08 3.19
C GLU A 146 -1.90 -8.76 4.56
N ASN A 147 -1.64 -10.07 4.57
CA ASN A 147 -1.59 -10.82 5.82
C ASN A 147 -0.40 -10.36 6.70
N ILE A 148 -0.73 -9.72 7.82
CA ILE A 148 0.24 -9.21 8.79
C ILE A 148 0.48 -10.29 9.86
N PRO A 149 1.74 -10.71 10.08
CA PRO A 149 2.04 -11.66 11.14
C PRO A 149 1.72 -11.05 12.51
N LYS A 150 1.27 -11.89 13.45
CA LYS A 150 0.92 -11.44 14.80
C LYS A 150 2.09 -10.79 15.55
N ASP A 151 3.33 -11.08 15.16
CA ASP A 151 4.52 -10.45 15.73
C ASP A 151 4.61 -8.95 15.45
N GLU A 152 3.79 -8.40 14.56
CA GLU A 152 3.66 -6.96 14.31
C GLU A 152 2.67 -6.28 15.25
N GLU A 153 1.91 -7.01 16.08
CA GLU A 153 1.06 -6.40 17.10
C GLU A 153 1.89 -5.55 18.06
N GLY A 154 1.48 -4.29 18.24
CA GLY A 154 2.18 -3.29 19.04
C GLY A 154 3.29 -2.54 18.30
N LYS A 155 3.68 -2.96 17.09
CA LYS A 155 4.73 -2.31 16.29
C LYS A 155 4.17 -1.26 15.34
N VAL A 156 5.05 -0.36 14.89
CA VAL A 156 4.76 0.63 13.86
C VAL A 156 5.20 0.07 12.51
N VAL A 157 4.27 0.02 11.57
CA VAL A 157 4.48 -0.45 10.21
C VAL A 157 4.19 0.68 9.22
N GLN A 158 4.74 0.58 8.02
CA GLN A 158 4.51 1.58 6.98
C GLN A 158 3.52 1.04 5.95
N PHE A 159 2.40 1.72 5.80
CA PHE A 159 1.43 1.47 4.74
C PHE A 159 1.76 2.30 3.51
N GLU A 160 2.00 1.62 2.40
CA GLU A 160 2.34 2.26 1.13
C GLU A 160 1.21 3.18 0.64
N ARG A 161 1.56 4.42 0.26
CA ARG A 161 0.64 5.52 -0.12
C ARG A 161 -0.33 5.99 0.98
N PHE A 162 -0.29 5.41 2.17
CA PHE A 162 -1.12 5.83 3.30
C PHE A 162 -0.30 6.57 4.37
N GLY A 163 0.77 5.95 4.88
CA GLY A 163 1.61 6.50 5.96
C GLY A 163 2.00 5.45 6.99
N PHE A 164 2.55 5.87 8.11
CA PHE A 164 2.93 5.01 9.23
C PHE A 164 1.76 4.77 10.16
N VAL A 165 1.50 3.51 10.45
CA VAL A 165 0.43 3.08 11.36
C VAL A 165 0.99 2.19 12.45
N LYS A 166 0.45 2.32 13.66
CA LYS A 166 0.74 1.40 14.75
C LYS A 166 -0.31 0.29 14.76
N ILE A 167 0.10 -0.96 14.65
CA ILE A 167 -0.81 -2.10 14.74
C ILE A 167 -1.18 -2.29 16.21
N GLU A 168 -2.45 -2.13 16.53
CA GLU A 168 -2.99 -2.46 17.86
C GLU A 168 -3.33 -3.94 17.93
N LYS A 169 -3.90 -4.47 16.84
CA LYS A 169 -4.34 -5.86 16.74
C LYS A 169 -4.15 -6.36 15.33
N ALA A 170 -3.62 -7.56 15.15
CA ALA A 170 -3.33 -8.14 13.85
C ALA A 170 -4.31 -9.23 13.44
N ALA A 171 -5.13 -9.78 14.33
CA ALA A 171 -6.17 -10.77 13.96
C ALA A 171 -7.36 -10.75 14.93
N PRO A 172 -8.59 -11.13 14.50
CA PRO A 172 -8.99 -11.62 13.16
C PRO A 172 -9.25 -10.49 12.13
N LYS A 173 -9.37 -9.25 12.60
CA LYS A 173 -9.40 -8.03 11.78
C LYS A 173 -8.26 -7.15 12.27
N LEU A 174 -7.45 -6.63 11.36
CA LEU A 174 -6.36 -5.74 11.73
C LEU A 174 -6.95 -4.40 12.22
N LEU A 175 -6.54 -3.97 13.41
CA LEU A 175 -6.84 -2.64 13.93
C LEU A 175 -5.53 -1.89 14.07
N ALA A 176 -5.44 -0.75 13.41
CA ALA A 176 -4.26 0.09 13.47
C ALA A 176 -4.63 1.55 13.74
N TYR A 177 -3.71 2.28 14.36
CA TYR A 177 -3.83 3.72 14.58
C TYR A 177 -2.85 4.44 13.67
N PHE A 178 -3.34 5.40 12.89
CA PHE A 178 -2.48 6.24 12.09
C PHE A 178 -1.59 7.08 12.99
N THR A 179 -0.31 7.12 12.66
CA THR A 179 0.67 7.89 13.40
C THR A 179 1.16 9.08 12.58
N HIS A 180 1.51 8.87 11.29
CA HIS A 180 2.21 9.87 10.44
C HIS A 180 1.99 9.66 8.96
#